data_AF-A0A0U3PLV4-F1
#
_entry.id   AF-A0A0U3PLV4-F1
#
_cell.length_a   1.000
_cell.length_b   1.000
_cell.length_c   1.000
_cell.angle_alpha   90.00
_cell.angle_beta   90.00
_cell.angle_gamma   90.00
#
_symmetry.space_group_name_H-M   'P 1'
#
loop_
_entity.id
_entity.type
_entity.pdbx_description
1 polymer ?
#
loop_
_entity_poly.entity_id
_entity_poly.type
_entity_poly.pdbx_seq_one_letter_code
_entity_poly.pdbx_strand_id
1 'polypeptide(L)'
;MRTILRTMLQGFGARRIVEAEDGASGLEAMDRANPDILILDWVMPILDGADMVRMIRTQNNPFAYIPIIMVTGHTERSRIIEARRLGVHELLSKPISAKALYQRVSSVIMQPRDFVKTPSYFGPAPREIRNRQKIWQSGLPQPGNAGAPAQESQETQAIG
;
A
#
# COMPACT_ATOMS: atom_id res chain seq x y z
N MET A 1 11.95 -21.51 -0.14
CA MET A 1 10.83 -20.73 -0.73
C MET A 1 11.23 -19.98 -2.01
N ARG A 2 12.48 -19.48 -2.13
CA ARG A 2 12.97 -18.71 -3.29
C ARG A 2 12.77 -19.43 -4.64
N THR A 3 13.12 -20.71 -4.73
CA THR A 3 12.94 -21.51 -5.96
C THR A 3 11.51 -21.51 -6.48
N ILE A 4 10.52 -21.67 -5.58
CA ILE A 4 9.10 -21.70 -5.95
C ILE A 4 8.63 -20.34 -6.45
N LEU A 5 9.01 -19.25 -5.78
CA LEU A 5 8.70 -17.89 -6.22
C LEU A 5 9.30 -17.60 -7.59
N ARG A 6 10.57 -17.97 -7.80
CA ARG A 6 11.23 -17.83 -9.11
C ARG A 6 10.44 -18.58 -10.19
N THR A 7 10.10 -19.85 -9.98
CA THR A 7 9.33 -20.64 -10.95
C THR A 7 7.98 -20.01 -11.26
N MET A 8 7.25 -19.53 -10.24
CA MET A 8 5.96 -18.86 -10.44
C MET A 8 6.12 -17.58 -11.26
N LEU A 9 7.09 -16.73 -10.93
CA LEU A 9 7.35 -15.47 -11.63
C LEU A 9 7.77 -15.70 -13.08
N GLN A 10 8.62 -16.71 -13.34
CA GLN A 10 8.96 -17.14 -14.70
C GLN A 10 7.72 -17.59 -15.46
N GLY A 11 6.85 -18.38 -14.82
CA GLY A 11 5.57 -18.80 -15.40
C GLY A 11 4.63 -17.64 -15.73
N PHE A 12 4.76 -16.50 -15.04
CA PHE A 12 4.01 -15.28 -15.35
C PHE A 12 4.68 -14.41 -16.43
N GLY A 13 5.85 -14.83 -16.94
CA GLY A 13 6.59 -14.12 -17.99
C GLY A 13 7.68 -13.17 -17.51
N ALA A 14 8.03 -13.18 -16.22
CA ALA A 14 9.13 -12.36 -15.71
C ALA A 14 10.48 -12.83 -16.31
N ARG A 15 11.16 -11.94 -17.05
CA ARG A 15 12.40 -12.26 -17.76
C ARG A 15 13.65 -12.15 -16.90
N ARG A 16 13.71 -11.13 -16.04
CA ARG A 16 14.86 -10.85 -15.16
C ARG A 16 14.41 -10.98 -13.71
N ILE A 17 14.94 -12.00 -13.02
CA ILE A 17 14.66 -12.26 -11.61
C ILE A 17 15.98 -12.27 -10.86
N VAL A 18 16.20 -11.23 -10.07
CA VAL A 18 17.34 -11.11 -9.17
C VAL A 18 16.86 -11.45 -7.77
N GLU A 19 17.66 -12.20 -7.04
CA GLU A 19 17.34 -12.59 -5.67
C GLU A 19 18.45 -12.17 -4.72
N ALA A 20 18.07 -11.91 -3.47
CA ALA A 20 18.97 -11.54 -2.39
C ALA A 20 18.61 -12.32 -1.11
N GLU A 21 19.61 -12.53 -0.25
CA GLU A 21 19.48 -13.34 0.98
C GLU A 21 18.98 -12.54 2.19
N ASP A 22 19.19 -11.22 2.16
CA ASP A 22 18.84 -10.29 3.22
C ASP A 22 18.58 -8.89 2.64
N GLY A 23 18.20 -7.94 3.50
CA GLY A 23 17.92 -6.58 3.07
C GLY A 23 19.16 -5.84 2.54
N ALA A 24 20.37 -6.13 3.05
CA ALA A 24 21.59 -5.43 2.63
C ALA A 24 22.00 -5.82 1.20
N SER A 25 22.13 -7.12 0.95
CA SER A 25 22.34 -7.68 -0.39
C SER A 25 21.19 -7.33 -1.34
N GLY A 26 19.98 -7.18 -0.82
CA GLY A 26 18.79 -6.72 -1.55
C GLY A 26 18.94 -5.29 -2.07
N LEU A 27 19.36 -4.35 -1.21
CA LEU A 27 19.59 -2.96 -1.62
C LEU A 27 20.68 -2.85 -2.69
N GLU A 28 21.81 -3.54 -2.51
CA GLU A 28 22.85 -3.55 -3.54
C GLU A 28 22.39 -4.17 -4.87
N ALA A 29 21.60 -5.25 -4.79
CA ALA A 29 21.03 -5.88 -5.97
C ALA A 29 20.06 -4.95 -6.69
N MET A 30 19.30 -4.12 -5.96
CA MET A 30 18.43 -3.11 -6.54
C MET A 30 19.22 -2.06 -7.33
N ASP A 31 20.31 -1.54 -6.77
CA ASP A 31 21.19 -0.57 -7.46
C ASP A 31 21.75 -1.14 -8.78
N ARG A 32 22.16 -2.42 -8.78
CA ARG A 32 22.71 -3.10 -9.96
C ARG A 32 21.63 -3.51 -10.97
N ALA A 33 20.43 -3.84 -10.49
CA ALA A 33 19.39 -4.44 -11.33
C ALA A 33 18.33 -3.46 -11.81
N ASN A 34 18.14 -2.33 -11.14
CA ASN A 34 17.04 -1.39 -11.36
C ASN A 34 15.69 -2.10 -11.56
N PRO A 35 15.19 -2.82 -10.55
CA PRO A 35 13.99 -3.66 -10.70
C PRO A 35 12.70 -2.85 -10.79
N ASP A 36 11.72 -3.37 -11.53
CA ASP A 36 10.39 -2.76 -11.65
C ASP A 36 9.45 -3.09 -10.48
N ILE A 37 9.68 -4.22 -9.80
CA ILE A 37 8.88 -4.70 -8.68
C ILE A 37 9.81 -5.36 -7.66
N LEU A 38 9.63 -5.01 -6.39
CA LEU A 38 10.27 -5.66 -5.27
C LEU A 38 9.29 -6.62 -4.58
N ILE A 39 9.65 -7.90 -4.51
CA ILE A 39 8.98 -8.89 -3.67
C ILE A 39 9.90 -9.15 -2.48
N LEU A 40 9.43 -8.80 -1.29
CA LEU A 40 10.26 -8.73 -0.09
C LEU A 40 9.70 -9.61 1.02
N ASP A 41 10.55 -10.41 1.67
CA ASP A 41 10.15 -11.13 2.87
C ASP A 41 10.20 -10.20 4.09
N TRP A 42 9.21 -10.30 4.98
CA TRP A 42 9.18 -9.51 6.21
C TRP A 42 10.31 -9.94 7.14
N VAL A 43 10.51 -11.25 7.29
CA VAL A 43 11.45 -11.82 8.26
C VAL A 43 12.68 -12.30 7.51
N MET A 44 13.77 -11.55 7.67
CA MET A 44 15.09 -11.83 7.08
C MET A 44 16.18 -11.53 8.13
N PRO A 45 17.35 -12.17 8.04
CA PRO A 45 18.48 -11.86 8.91
C PRO A 45 19.08 -10.49 8.57
N ILE A 46 19.83 -9.92 9.53
CA ILE A 46 20.61 -8.67 9.41
C ILE A 46 19.75 -7.41 9.25
N LEU A 47 19.03 -7.29 8.12
CA LEU A 47 18.11 -6.20 7.82
C LEU A 47 16.77 -6.82 7.41
N ASP A 48 15.74 -6.59 8.23
CA ASP A 48 14.42 -7.14 7.99
C ASP A 48 13.68 -6.37 6.87
N GLY A 49 12.55 -6.92 6.42
CA GLY A 49 11.79 -6.30 5.35
C GLY A 49 11.18 -4.95 5.74
N ALA A 50 10.84 -4.74 7.01
CA ALA A 50 10.25 -3.49 7.46
C ALA A 50 11.27 -2.35 7.40
N ASP A 51 12.49 -2.59 7.87
CA ASP A 51 13.58 -1.62 7.85
C ASP A 51 14.03 -1.31 6.42
N MET A 52 14.13 -2.32 5.55
CA MET A 52 14.42 -2.10 4.13
C MET A 52 13.36 -1.20 3.47
N VAL A 53 12.07 -1.40 3.77
CA VAL A 53 11.01 -0.52 3.25
C VAL A 53 11.18 0.92 3.76
N ARG A 54 11.51 1.11 5.05
CA ARG A 54 11.75 2.47 5.60
C ARG A 54 12.88 3.18 4.86
N MET A 55 13.97 2.47 4.57
CA MET A 55 15.10 3.02 3.82
C MET A 55 14.73 3.38 2.38
N ILE A 56 13.98 2.50 1.70
CA ILE A 56 13.51 2.73 0.32
C ILE A 56 12.54 3.92 0.28
N ARG A 57 11.62 4.03 1.24
CA ARG A 57 10.61 5.10 1.29
C ARG A 57 11.15 6.43 1.84
N THR A 58 12.38 6.76 1.46
CA THR A 58 12.97 8.08 1.67
C THR A 58 12.97 8.87 0.37
N GLN A 59 12.73 10.18 0.44
CA GLN A 59 12.42 11.01 -0.75
C GLN A 59 13.55 11.05 -1.78
N ASN A 60 14.80 10.90 -1.35
CA ASN A 60 15.97 10.98 -2.22
C ASN A 60 16.42 9.60 -2.71
N ASN A 61 15.73 8.53 -2.34
CA ASN A 61 16.06 7.18 -2.81
C ASN A 61 15.57 7.00 -4.25
N PRO A 62 16.40 6.52 -5.19
CA PRO A 62 15.99 6.29 -6.58
C PRO A 62 14.85 5.29 -6.72
N PHE A 63 14.69 4.38 -5.75
CA PHE A 63 13.63 3.37 -5.71
C PHE A 63 12.45 3.79 -4.83
N ALA A 64 12.36 5.05 -4.42
CA ALA A 64 11.30 5.52 -3.51
C ALA A 64 9.89 5.21 -4.02
N TYR A 65 9.70 5.10 -5.33
CA TYR A 65 8.42 4.80 -5.97
C TYR A 65 8.22 3.34 -6.38
N ILE A 66 9.20 2.46 -6.14
CA ILE A 66 9.12 1.07 -6.58
C ILE A 66 7.89 0.37 -5.96
N PRO A 67 7.08 -0.37 -6.75
CA PRO A 67 6.09 -1.29 -6.24
C PRO A 67 6.71 -2.33 -5.30
N ILE A 68 6.18 -2.42 -4.09
CA ILE A 68 6.65 -3.38 -3.07
C ILE A 68 5.52 -4.32 -2.70
N ILE A 69 5.72 -5.62 -2.91
CA ILE A 69 4.86 -6.70 -2.45
C ILE A 69 5.57 -7.38 -1.27
N MET A 70 5.01 -7.19 -0.08
CA MET A 70 5.57 -7.76 1.15
C MET A 70 5.00 -9.16 1.39
N VAL A 71 5.87 -10.11 1.67
CA VAL A 71 5.56 -11.50 1.97
C VAL A 71 5.75 -11.72 3.46
N THR A 72 4.75 -12.29 4.15
CA THR A 72 4.81 -12.50 5.61
C THR A 72 4.17 -13.81 6.03
N GLY A 73 4.71 -14.44 7.08
CA GLY A 73 4.05 -15.55 7.77
C GLY A 73 3.00 -15.12 8.78
N HIS A 74 2.97 -13.83 9.15
CA HIS A 74 2.08 -13.28 10.17
C HIS A 74 1.00 -12.42 9.52
N THR A 75 -0.26 -12.83 9.66
CA THR A 75 -1.43 -12.16 9.06
C THR A 75 -2.27 -11.40 10.08
N GLU A 76 -1.71 -11.13 11.26
CA GLU A 76 -2.36 -10.33 12.30
C GLU A 76 -2.69 -8.92 11.78
N ARG A 77 -3.81 -8.36 12.24
CA ARG A 77 -4.27 -7.03 11.82
C ARG A 77 -3.23 -5.94 12.08
N SER A 78 -2.49 -6.05 13.17
CA SER A 78 -1.37 -5.17 13.53
C SER A 78 -0.30 -5.11 12.43
N ARG A 79 0.19 -6.28 11.98
CA ARG A 79 1.18 -6.45 10.90
C ARG A 79 0.68 -5.85 9.58
N ILE A 80 -0.60 -6.07 9.27
CA ILE A 80 -1.21 -5.51 8.04
C ILE A 80 -1.23 -3.99 8.08
N ILE A 81 -1.59 -3.41 9.22
CA ILE A 81 -1.61 -1.95 9.43
C ILE A 81 -0.19 -1.39 9.35
N GLU A 82 0.77 -2.05 9.99
CA GLU A 82 2.17 -1.67 9.97
C GLU A 82 2.72 -1.64 8.53
N ALA A 83 2.56 -2.72 7.76
CA ALA A 83 3.00 -2.79 6.37
C ALA A 83 2.47 -1.62 5.52
N ARG A 84 1.19 -1.27 5.71
CA ARG A 84 0.55 -0.16 4.99
C ARG A 84 1.16 1.18 5.39
N ARG A 85 1.43 1.39 6.68
CA ARG A 85 2.09 2.59 7.20
C ARG A 85 3.53 2.71 6.73
N LEU A 86 4.21 1.60 6.48
CA LEU A 86 5.56 1.60 5.90
C LEU A 86 5.57 1.97 4.41
N GLY A 87 4.44 1.93 3.71
CA GLY A 87 4.38 2.27 2.28
C GLY A 87 4.51 1.07 1.34
N VAL A 88 4.11 -0.12 1.81
CA VAL A 88 3.98 -1.33 1.00
C VAL A 88 2.75 -1.24 0.07
N HIS A 89 2.87 -1.79 -1.15
CA HIS A 89 1.78 -1.80 -2.11
C HIS A 89 0.77 -2.91 -1.82
N GLU A 90 1.27 -4.13 -1.64
CA GLU A 90 0.48 -5.33 -1.41
C GLU A 90 1.13 -6.23 -0.37
N LEU A 91 0.30 -7.02 0.30
CA LEU A 91 0.72 -8.06 1.23
C LEU A 91 0.35 -9.44 0.70
N LEU A 92 1.23 -10.40 0.93
CA LEU A 92 1.08 -11.79 0.57
C LEU A 92 1.41 -12.67 1.78
N SER A 93 0.44 -13.47 2.22
CA SER A 93 0.63 -14.40 3.33
C SER A 93 1.32 -15.68 2.86
N LYS A 94 2.24 -16.21 3.66
CA LYS A 94 2.77 -17.57 3.49
C LYS A 94 1.73 -18.58 4.04
N PRO A 95 1.58 -19.77 3.42
CA PRO A 95 2.22 -20.23 2.18
C PRO A 95 1.69 -19.51 0.93
N ILE A 96 2.57 -19.30 -0.05
CA ILE A 96 2.27 -18.51 -1.25
C ILE A 96 1.69 -19.42 -2.34
N SER A 97 0.51 -19.09 -2.85
CA SER A 97 -0.05 -19.73 -4.05
C SER A 97 0.26 -18.91 -5.31
N ALA A 98 0.38 -19.59 -6.45
CA ALA A 98 0.58 -18.92 -7.74
C ALA A 98 -0.54 -17.92 -8.04
N LYS A 99 -1.80 -18.29 -7.78
CA LYS A 99 -2.96 -17.40 -7.96
C LYS A 99 -2.84 -16.14 -7.12
N ALA A 100 -2.50 -16.25 -5.84
CA ALA A 100 -2.39 -15.10 -4.96
C ALA A 100 -1.22 -14.19 -5.38
N LEU A 101 -0.06 -14.76 -5.74
CA LEU A 101 1.08 -13.99 -6.23
C LEU A 101 0.73 -13.25 -7.53
N TYR A 102 0.13 -13.95 -8.50
CA TYR A 102 -0.30 -13.36 -9.77
C TYR A 102 -1.25 -12.19 -9.55
N GLN A 103 -2.24 -12.34 -8.65
CA GLN A 103 -3.17 -11.26 -8.32
C GLN A 103 -2.47 -10.02 -7.74
N ARG A 104 -1.46 -10.20 -6.88
CA ARG A 104 -0.72 -9.05 -6.31
C ARG A 104 0.17 -8.37 -7.35
N VAL A 105 0.90 -9.15 -8.14
CA VAL A 105 1.74 -8.63 -9.23
C VAL A 105 0.89 -7.88 -10.25
N SER A 106 -0.21 -8.50 -10.71
CA SER A 106 -1.15 -7.86 -11.64
C SER A 106 -1.76 -6.60 -11.04
N SER A 107 -2.13 -6.59 -9.75
CA SER A 107 -2.69 -5.39 -9.11
C SER A 107 -1.72 -4.22 -9.09
N VAL A 108 -0.43 -4.44 -8.81
CA VAL A 108 0.54 -3.33 -8.75
C VAL A 108 0.93 -2.80 -10.12
N ILE A 109 0.86 -3.64 -11.16
CA ILE A 109 1.16 -3.26 -12.55
C ILE A 109 -0.05 -2.57 -13.19
N MET A 110 -1.23 -3.17 -13.10
CA MET A 110 -2.43 -2.76 -13.84
C MET A 110 -3.20 -1.64 -13.14
N GLN A 111 -3.00 -1.47 -11.83
CA GLN A 111 -3.70 -0.47 -11.02
C GLN A 111 -2.68 0.30 -10.17
N PRO A 112 -1.75 1.05 -10.80
CA PRO A 112 -0.77 1.82 -10.06
C PRO A 112 -1.48 2.80 -9.11
N ARG A 113 -0.93 2.95 -7.91
CA ARG A 113 -1.47 3.87 -6.91
C ARG A 113 -0.65 5.14 -6.92
N ASP A 114 -1.34 6.28 -6.86
CA ASP A 114 -0.70 7.57 -6.64
C ASP A 114 0.08 7.54 -5.33
N PHE A 115 1.20 8.25 -5.28
CA PHE A 115 1.98 8.39 -4.06
C PHE A 115 1.53 9.63 -3.29
N VAL A 116 1.44 9.49 -1.98
CA VAL A 116 1.16 10.58 -1.06
C VAL A 116 2.42 10.89 -0.27
N LYS A 117 2.70 12.19 -0.15
CA LYS A 117 3.80 12.72 0.64
C LYS A 117 3.22 13.62 1.73
N THR A 118 3.49 13.26 2.97
CA THR A 118 3.23 14.08 4.15
C THR A 118 4.52 14.17 4.98
N PRO A 119 4.60 15.06 5.99
CA PRO A 119 5.77 15.11 6.87
C PRO A 119 6.10 13.78 7.56
N SER A 120 5.11 12.89 7.74
CA SER A 120 5.24 11.63 8.48
C SER A 120 5.06 10.37 7.63
N TYR A 121 4.79 10.51 6.33
CA TYR A 121 4.51 9.38 5.44
C TYR A 121 4.92 9.66 4.01
N PHE A 122 5.57 8.67 3.41
CA PHE A 122 5.82 8.64 1.99
C PHE A 122 5.53 7.23 1.45
N GLY A 123 4.56 7.12 0.56
CA GLY A 123 4.13 5.82 0.03
C GLY A 123 2.82 5.87 -0.76
N PRO A 124 2.32 4.72 -1.21
CA PRO A 124 1.12 4.66 -2.04
C PRO A 124 -0.13 5.07 -1.26
N ALA A 125 -0.97 5.91 -1.87
CA ALA A 125 -2.18 6.48 -1.29
C ALA A 125 -3.02 5.41 -0.56
N PRO A 126 -3.38 5.64 0.72
CA PRO A 126 -4.28 4.76 1.44
C PRO A 126 -5.58 4.52 0.67
N ARG A 127 -6.05 3.26 0.65
CA ARG A 127 -7.25 2.86 -0.12
C ARG A 127 -8.52 3.61 0.29
N GLU A 128 -8.55 4.10 1.52
CA GLU A 128 -9.64 4.90 2.09
C GLU A 128 -9.79 6.28 1.41
N ILE A 129 -8.71 6.81 0.81
CA ILE A 129 -8.74 8.12 0.14
C ILE A 129 -9.48 8.03 -1.21
N ARG A 130 -9.46 6.87 -1.89
CA ARG A 130 -10.12 6.66 -3.19
C ARG A 130 -11.63 6.95 -3.14
N ASN A 131 -12.28 6.71 -2.00
CA ASN A 131 -13.73 6.96 -1.88
C ASN A 131 -14.06 8.41 -1.53
N ARG A 132 -13.13 9.20 -0.97
CA ARG A 132 -13.46 10.56 -0.52
C ARG A 132 -13.67 11.50 -1.70
N GLN A 133 -12.82 11.44 -2.74
CA GLN A 133 -13.00 12.23 -3.96
C GLN A 133 -14.28 11.90 -4.74
N LYS A 134 -14.78 10.65 -4.68
CA LYS A 134 -16.07 10.30 -5.28
C LYS A 134 -17.26 10.91 -4.52
N ILE A 135 -17.19 11.04 -3.20
CA ILE A 135 -18.25 11.64 -2.38
C ILE A 135 -18.37 13.15 -2.65
N TRP A 136 -17.26 13.85 -2.88
CA TRP A 136 -17.27 15.28 -3.22
C TRP A 136 -17.79 15.56 -4.65
N GLN A 137 -17.66 14.60 -5.57
CA GLN A 137 -18.18 14.72 -6.94
C GLN A 137 -19.66 14.33 -7.08
N SER A 138 -20.22 13.56 -6.14
CA SER A 138 -21.60 13.03 -6.23
C SER A 138 -22.67 13.90 -5.56
N GLY A 139 -22.40 15.17 -5.27
CA GLY A 139 -23.40 16.17 -4.87
C GLY A 139 -24.07 15.93 -3.50
N LEU A 140 -23.46 16.45 -2.43
CA LEU A 140 -24.12 16.64 -1.13
C LEU A 140 -23.86 18.08 -0.62
N PRO A 141 -24.78 18.65 0.19
CA PRO A 141 -24.93 20.10 0.33
C PRO A 141 -23.73 20.76 1.01
N GLN A 142 -23.37 21.93 0.49
CA GLN A 142 -22.26 22.76 0.96
C GLN A 142 -22.44 23.13 2.45
N PRO A 143 -21.41 23.00 3.30
CA PRO A 143 -21.45 23.52 4.66
C PRO A 143 -21.29 25.04 4.60
N GLY A 144 -22.40 25.73 4.44
CA GLY A 144 -22.46 27.19 4.33
C GLY A 144 -23.84 27.82 4.59
N ASN A 145 -24.90 27.01 4.71
CA ASN A 145 -26.23 27.49 5.12
C ASN A 145 -26.51 27.19 6.61
N ALA A 146 -25.50 27.39 7.47
CA ALA A 146 -25.72 27.59 8.90
C ALA A 146 -26.12 29.06 9.13
N GLY A 147 -27.27 29.45 8.58
CA GLY A 147 -27.90 30.74 8.84
C GLY A 147 -28.81 30.63 10.05
N ALA A 148 -28.27 31.07 11.21
CA ALA A 148 -28.91 31.63 12.41
C ALA A 148 -30.18 30.98 13.04
N PRO A 149 -30.27 30.91 14.38
CA PRO A 149 -31.50 30.58 15.07
C PRO A 149 -32.44 31.80 15.05
N ALA A 150 -33.67 31.64 14.57
CA ALA A 150 -34.74 32.61 14.79
C ALA A 150 -35.71 32.04 15.83
N GLN A 151 -35.92 32.83 16.87
CA GLN A 151 -36.71 32.55 18.07
C GLN A 151 -38.21 32.46 17.78
N GLU A 152 -38.90 31.69 18.63
CA GLU A 152 -40.27 31.84 19.15
C GLU A 152 -41.30 32.64 18.34
N SER A 153 -42.44 32.01 18.04
CA SER A 153 -43.76 32.52 18.42
C SER A 153 -44.83 31.43 18.30
N GLN A 154 -45.77 31.50 19.22
CA GLN A 154 -46.84 30.57 19.53
C GLN A 154 -47.87 30.46 18.40
N GLU A 155 -48.50 29.28 18.26
CA GLU A 155 -49.95 29.18 18.05
C GLU A 155 -50.44 27.76 18.40
N THR A 156 -50.93 27.67 19.64
CA THR A 156 -52.24 27.11 20.03
C THR A 156 -52.55 25.63 19.78
N GLN A 157 -52.74 24.97 20.93
CA GLN A 157 -53.40 23.69 21.14
C GLN A 157 -54.84 23.64 20.59
N ALA A 158 -55.23 22.43 20.17
CA ALA A 158 -56.52 21.77 20.38
C ALA A 158 -57.82 22.62 20.43
N ILE A 159 -58.75 22.33 19.52
CA ILE A 159 -60.02 21.66 19.85
C ILE A 159 -60.73 21.19 18.56
N GLY A 160 -60.90 19.88 18.45
CA GLY A 160 -62.17 19.25 18.12
C GLY A 160 -62.67 18.57 19.38
#